data_AF-A0A328S8L3-F1
#
_entry.id   AF-A0A328S8L3-F1
#
_cell.length_a   1.000
_cell.length_b   1.000
_cell.length_c   1.000
_cell.angle_alpha   90.00
_cell.angle_beta   90.00
_cell.angle_gamma   90.00
#
_symmetry.space_group_name_H-M   'P 1'
#
loop_
_entity.id
_entity.type
_entity.pdbx_description
1 polymer ?
#
loop_
_entity_poly.entity_id
_entity_poly.type
_entity_poly.pdbx_seq_one_letter_code
_entity_poly.pdbx_strand_id
1 'polypeptide(L)'
;MQIDTITPVINRFNNLIDSLIKDFKEYNLDEDTMGFLAEKTRNFIGFSELALFNVIFGVLDNLSDAKYKYDDEINETKKIINKIFENMNESLDTILAHEDEEEEHCHDHDHEHHHYHIDVDEVQDDVNKIIDNLGILKKLIGGICDMILLTIKYHADEIKEEVFKKEYNNFKKNIADFNNEFEE
;
A
#
# COMPACT_ATOMS: atom_id res chain seq x y z
N MET A 1 -22.83 -10.43 9.77
CA MET A 1 -22.70 -10.19 8.31
C MET A 1 -21.70 -9.06 8.13
N GLN A 2 -20.39 -9.35 8.06
CA GLN A 2 -19.33 -8.33 7.87
C GLN A 2 -17.95 -8.94 7.49
N ILE A 3 -17.53 -10.07 8.10
CA ILE A 3 -16.24 -10.74 7.79
C ILE A 3 -16.15 -11.20 6.33
N ASP A 4 -17.20 -11.86 5.84
CA ASP A 4 -17.22 -12.47 4.50
C ASP A 4 -17.16 -11.43 3.37
N THR A 5 -17.44 -10.15 3.69
CA THR A 5 -17.43 -9.05 2.73
C THR A 5 -16.08 -8.32 2.71
N ILE A 6 -15.39 -8.19 3.85
CA ILE A 6 -14.11 -7.47 3.91
C ILE A 6 -12.90 -8.35 3.59
N THR A 7 -12.94 -9.63 3.98
CA THR A 7 -11.82 -10.58 3.73
C THR A 7 -11.46 -10.67 2.24
N PRO A 8 -12.41 -10.76 1.29
CA PRO A 8 -12.08 -10.77 -0.14
C PRO A 8 -11.43 -9.47 -0.63
N VAL A 9 -11.85 -8.31 -0.09
CA VAL A 9 -11.28 -7.00 -0.44
C VAL A 9 -9.82 -6.91 0.02
N ILE A 10 -9.57 -7.32 1.27
CA ILE A 10 -8.23 -7.39 1.85
C ILE A 10 -7.32 -8.34 1.05
N ASN A 11 -7.80 -9.56 0.78
CA ASN A 11 -7.02 -10.55 0.04
C ASN A 11 -6.69 -10.04 -1.38
N ARG A 12 -7.64 -9.39 -2.05
CA ARG A 12 -7.40 -8.82 -3.37
C ARG A 12 -6.35 -7.70 -3.34
N PHE A 13 -6.35 -6.87 -2.30
CA PHE A 13 -5.35 -5.84 -2.10
C PHE A 13 -3.95 -6.44 -1.86
N ASN A 14 -3.84 -7.41 -0.95
CA ASN A 14 -2.58 -8.09 -0.68
C ASN A 14 -2.03 -8.80 -1.91
N ASN A 15 -2.89 -9.46 -2.70
CA ASN A 15 -2.50 -10.09 -3.96
C ASN A 15 -2.02 -9.08 -5.00
N LEU A 16 -2.62 -7.88 -5.02
CA LEU A 16 -2.19 -6.81 -5.93
C LEU A 16 -0.82 -6.27 -5.53
N ILE A 17 -0.57 -6.04 -4.24
CA ILE A 17 0.77 -5.69 -3.74
C ILE A 17 1.78 -6.78 -4.09
N ASP A 18 1.44 -8.05 -3.86
CA ASP A 18 2.32 -9.17 -4.18
C ASP A 18 2.63 -9.26 -5.68
N SER A 19 1.63 -9.00 -6.54
CA SER A 19 1.84 -8.89 -7.98
C SER A 19 2.80 -7.75 -8.30
N LEU A 20 2.58 -6.54 -7.78
CA LEU A 20 3.45 -5.40 -8.04
C LEU A 20 4.90 -5.66 -7.60
N ILE A 21 5.11 -6.17 -6.37
CA ILE A 21 6.43 -6.53 -5.88
C ILE A 21 7.10 -7.58 -6.76
N LYS A 22 6.34 -8.61 -7.19
CA LYS A 22 6.85 -9.67 -8.05
C LYS A 22 7.22 -9.12 -9.43
N ASP A 23 6.34 -8.30 -10.01
CA ASP A 23 6.50 -7.76 -11.35
C ASP A 23 7.70 -6.80 -11.39
N PHE A 24 7.87 -5.91 -10.41
CA PHE A 24 9.07 -5.07 -10.30
C PHE A 24 10.35 -5.90 -10.14
N LYS A 25 10.33 -7.00 -9.38
CA LYS A 25 11.52 -7.86 -9.24
C LYS A 25 11.87 -8.65 -10.50
N GLU A 26 10.87 -9.04 -11.28
CA GLU A 26 11.04 -9.89 -12.47
C GLU A 26 11.42 -9.07 -13.70
N TYR A 27 10.88 -7.85 -13.83
CA TYR A 27 10.95 -7.03 -15.03
C TYR A 27 11.67 -5.70 -14.82
N ASN A 28 12.50 -5.57 -13.77
CA ASN A 28 13.30 -4.36 -13.55
C ASN A 28 14.37 -4.10 -14.62
N LEU A 29 14.55 -4.97 -15.62
CA LEU A 29 15.49 -4.74 -16.74
C LEU A 29 14.78 -4.42 -18.07
N ASP A 30 13.46 -4.29 -18.05
CA ASP A 30 12.64 -4.05 -19.24
C ASP A 30 11.99 -2.67 -19.12
N GLU A 31 12.43 -1.73 -19.96
CA GLU A 31 12.04 -0.32 -19.95
C GLU A 31 10.53 -0.14 -20.17
N ASP A 32 9.97 -0.75 -21.22
CA ASP A 32 8.54 -0.67 -21.53
C ASP A 32 7.71 -1.25 -20.39
N THR A 33 8.17 -2.36 -19.80
CA THR A 33 7.50 -2.96 -18.64
C THR A 33 7.63 -2.07 -17.40
N MET A 34 8.75 -1.37 -17.20
CA MET A 34 8.93 -0.46 -16.07
C MET A 34 7.98 0.74 -16.12
N GLY A 35 7.84 1.39 -17.28
CA GLY A 35 6.87 2.47 -17.46
C GLY A 35 5.44 2.01 -17.13
N PHE A 36 5.05 0.85 -17.67
CA PHE A 36 3.75 0.25 -17.37
C PHE A 36 3.57 -0.08 -15.88
N LEU A 37 4.60 -0.61 -15.20
CA LEU A 37 4.53 -0.91 -13.77
C LEU A 37 4.45 0.35 -12.92
N ALA A 38 5.14 1.42 -13.32
CA ALA A 38 5.06 2.71 -12.66
C ALA A 38 3.63 3.28 -12.71
N GLU A 39 3.01 3.30 -13.90
CA GLU A 39 1.62 3.72 -14.06
C GLU A 39 0.63 2.85 -13.26
N LYS A 40 0.80 1.53 -13.33
CA LYS A 40 -0.04 0.57 -12.59
C LYS A 40 0.06 0.80 -11.08
N THR A 41 1.25 1.16 -10.59
CA THR A 41 1.49 1.49 -9.18
C THR A 41 0.86 2.82 -8.79
N ARG A 42 0.96 3.86 -9.63
CA ARG A 42 0.28 5.15 -9.40
C ARG A 42 -1.24 4.99 -9.34
N ASN A 43 -1.82 4.19 -10.25
CA ASN A 43 -3.24 3.86 -10.22
C ASN A 43 -3.64 3.09 -8.95
N PHE A 44 -2.79 2.18 -8.48
CA PHE A 44 -2.99 1.46 -7.23
C PHE A 44 -3.01 2.41 -6.02
N ILE A 45 -2.09 3.37 -5.94
CA ILE A 45 -2.06 4.40 -4.89
C ILE A 45 -3.39 5.16 -4.88
N GLY A 46 -3.80 5.72 -6.03
CA GLY A 46 -5.04 6.50 -6.13
C GLY A 46 -6.29 5.68 -5.75
N PHE A 47 -6.38 4.41 -6.16
CA PHE A 47 -7.47 3.53 -5.74
C PHE A 47 -7.48 3.28 -4.22
N SER A 48 -6.29 3.11 -3.63
CA SER A 48 -6.13 2.80 -2.21
C SER A 48 -6.58 3.96 -1.32
N GLU A 49 -6.16 5.18 -1.66
CA GLU A 49 -6.57 6.42 -0.98
C GLU A 49 -8.07 6.65 -1.07
N LEU A 50 -8.66 6.48 -2.25
CA LEU A 50 -10.06 6.82 -2.50
C LEU A 50 -11.04 5.82 -1.90
N ALA A 51 -10.75 4.53 -1.98
CA ALA A 51 -11.75 3.49 -1.70
C ALA A 51 -11.34 2.56 -0.57
N LEU A 52 -10.14 1.99 -0.64
CA LEU A 52 -9.80 0.86 0.23
C LEU A 52 -9.67 1.28 1.69
N PHE A 53 -8.92 2.34 1.97
CA PHE A 53 -8.69 2.76 3.34
C PHE A 53 -9.96 3.30 4.01
N ASN A 54 -10.84 3.91 3.22
CA ASN A 54 -12.18 4.28 3.70
C ASN A 54 -12.99 3.05 4.15
N VAL A 55 -12.90 1.93 3.42
CA VAL A 55 -13.56 0.68 3.82
C VAL A 55 -12.90 0.05 5.04
N ILE A 56 -11.56 -0.09 5.04
CA ILE A 56 -10.81 -0.73 6.13
C ILE A 56 -11.02 0.04 7.44
N PHE A 57 -10.77 1.35 7.43
CA PHE A 57 -10.92 2.18 8.62
C PHE A 57 -12.38 2.36 9.03
N GLY A 58 -13.31 2.43 8.08
CA GLY A 58 -14.73 2.45 8.39
C GLY A 58 -15.21 1.18 9.09
N VAL A 59 -14.68 0.00 8.73
CA VAL A 59 -15.00 -1.24 9.46
C VAL A 59 -14.40 -1.23 10.86
N LEU A 60 -13.14 -0.83 11.01
CA LEU A 60 -12.51 -0.78 12.33
C LEU A 60 -13.22 0.22 13.26
N ASP A 61 -13.62 1.38 12.75
CA ASP A 61 -14.39 2.38 13.49
C ASP A 61 -15.77 1.87 13.91
N ASN A 62 -16.49 1.17 13.01
CA ASN A 62 -17.77 0.53 13.34
C ASN A 62 -17.64 -0.60 14.39
N LEU A 63 -16.46 -1.19 14.52
CA LEU A 63 -16.15 -2.20 15.53
C LEU A 63 -15.62 -1.59 16.83
N SER A 64 -15.42 -0.26 16.89
CA SER A 64 -15.08 0.42 18.14
C SER A 64 -16.22 0.30 19.15
N ASP A 65 -15.87 0.14 20.42
CA ASP A 65 -16.81 0.21 21.53
C ASP A 65 -16.31 1.13 22.66
N ALA A 66 -17.07 1.22 23.76
CA ALA A 66 -16.71 2.09 24.87
C ALA A 66 -15.39 1.71 25.56
N LYS A 67 -14.94 0.46 25.39
CA LYS A 67 -13.76 -0.12 26.03
C LYS A 67 -12.53 -0.13 25.11
N TYR A 68 -12.75 -0.30 23.80
CA TYR A 68 -11.71 -0.34 22.80
C TYR A 68 -12.05 0.59 21.64
N LYS A 69 -11.28 1.65 21.50
CA LYS A 69 -11.35 2.63 20.41
C LYS A 69 -10.08 2.58 19.58
N TYR A 70 -10.21 2.76 18.27
CA TYR A 70 -9.11 2.69 17.32
C TYR A 70 -8.72 4.03 16.70
N ASP A 71 -9.30 5.15 17.17
CA ASP A 71 -9.13 6.48 16.56
C ASP A 71 -7.65 6.87 16.41
N ASP A 72 -6.87 6.67 17.48
CA ASP A 72 -5.44 7.01 17.50
C ASP A 72 -4.69 6.10 16.52
N GLU A 73 -4.94 4.79 16.57
CA GLU A 73 -4.30 3.80 15.70
C GLU A 73 -4.61 4.03 14.22
N ILE A 74 -5.86 4.39 13.90
CA ILE A 74 -6.30 4.74 12.55
C ILE A 74 -5.56 5.99 12.07
N ASN A 75 -5.46 7.03 12.91
CA ASN A 75 -4.80 8.28 12.54
C ASN A 75 -3.30 8.08 12.31
N GLU A 76 -2.60 7.36 13.20
CA GLU A 76 -1.18 7.08 13.01
C GLU A 76 -0.94 6.21 11.77
N THR A 77 -1.76 5.18 11.56
CA THR A 77 -1.69 4.35 10.35
C THR A 77 -1.84 5.18 9.07
N LYS A 78 -2.79 6.13 9.05
CA LYS A 78 -2.99 7.03 7.90
C LYS A 78 -1.75 7.86 7.60
N LYS A 79 -1.08 8.40 8.64
CA LYS A 79 0.17 9.17 8.44
C LYS A 79 1.25 8.31 7.81
N ILE A 80 1.45 7.08 8.33
CA ILE A 80 2.45 6.15 7.80
C ILE A 80 2.14 5.81 6.34
N ILE A 81 0.88 5.48 6.03
CA ILE A 81 0.44 5.20 4.65
C ILE A 81 0.70 6.38 3.73
N ASN A 82 0.35 7.60 4.14
CA ASN A 82 0.59 8.80 3.33
C ASN A 82 2.08 8.98 3.04
N LYS A 83 2.95 8.78 4.04
CA LYS A 83 4.40 8.86 3.83
C LYS A 83 4.93 7.76 2.90
N ILE A 84 4.41 6.54 3.01
CA ILE A 84 4.70 5.45 2.06
C ILE A 84 4.29 5.86 0.63
N PHE A 85 3.12 6.49 0.47
CA PHE A 85 2.61 6.92 -0.84
C PHE A 85 3.39 8.10 -1.41
N GLU A 86 3.77 9.07 -0.58
CA GLU A 86 4.67 10.17 -0.95
C GLU A 86 6.01 9.62 -1.46
N ASN A 87 6.67 8.75 -0.68
CA ASN A 87 7.94 8.12 -1.08
C ASN A 87 7.84 7.33 -2.39
N MET A 88 6.73 6.59 -2.59
CA MET A 88 6.51 5.86 -3.84
C MET A 88 6.26 6.81 -5.00
N ASN A 89 5.45 7.85 -4.81
CA ASN A 89 5.19 8.84 -5.87
C ASN A 89 6.48 9.57 -6.28
N GLU A 90 7.35 9.96 -5.35
CA GLU A 90 8.65 10.54 -5.67
C GLU A 90 9.50 9.59 -6.54
N SER A 91 9.52 8.30 -6.19
CA SER A 91 10.25 7.27 -6.96
C SER A 91 9.64 7.06 -8.35
N LEU A 92 8.31 7.06 -8.45
CA LEU A 92 7.56 6.93 -9.70
C LEU A 92 7.76 8.15 -10.61
N ASP A 93 7.83 9.35 -10.03
CA ASP A 93 8.11 10.58 -10.76
C ASP A 93 9.51 10.53 -11.39
N THR A 94 10.53 10.02 -10.69
CA THR A 94 11.86 9.81 -11.29
C THR A 94 11.84 8.81 -12.44
N ILE A 95 11.15 7.67 -12.25
CA ILE A 95 11.05 6.62 -13.29
C ILE A 95 10.37 7.17 -14.56
N LEU A 96 9.35 8.01 -14.39
CA LEU A 96 8.56 8.53 -15.50
C LEU A 96 9.09 9.87 -16.05
N ALA A 97 9.92 10.61 -15.31
CA ALA A 97 10.49 11.89 -15.76
C ALA A 97 11.38 11.78 -17.01
N HIS A 98 11.86 10.58 -17.33
CA HIS A 98 12.64 10.31 -18.54
C HIS A 98 11.77 10.27 -19.82
N GLU A 99 10.45 10.52 -19.73
CA GLU A 99 9.55 10.73 -20.87
C GLU A 99 9.85 12.01 -21.67
N ASP A 100 10.33 13.08 -21.03
CA ASP A 100 10.19 14.44 -21.58
C ASP A 100 11.43 14.99 -22.33
N GLU A 101 12.57 14.29 -22.34
CA GLU A 101 13.81 14.85 -22.93
C GLU A 101 14.02 14.52 -24.43
N GLU A 102 13.21 13.66 -25.07
CA GLU A 102 13.43 13.26 -26.48
C GLU A 102 12.28 13.49 -27.49
N GLU A 103 11.20 14.21 -27.16
CA GLU A 103 10.16 14.57 -28.15
C GLU A 103 10.30 15.99 -28.73
N GLU A 104 11.41 16.25 -29.44
CA GLU A 104 11.53 17.40 -30.34
C GLU A 104 11.79 16.96 -31.80
N HIS A 105 11.12 15.92 -32.32
CA HIS A 105 11.20 15.58 -33.75
C HIS A 105 9.90 15.03 -34.38
N CYS A 106 9.14 15.94 -34.99
CA CYS A 106 8.49 15.85 -36.31
C CYS A 106 7.85 14.52 -36.80
N HIS A 107 6.53 14.62 -37.03
CA HIS A 107 5.73 14.09 -38.15
C HIS A 107 5.22 12.63 -38.18
N ASP A 108 3.91 12.59 -38.41
CA ASP A 108 3.08 11.60 -39.14
C ASP A 108 2.46 10.42 -38.37
N HIS A 109 1.21 10.17 -38.78
CA HIS A 109 0.24 9.21 -38.29
C HIS A 109 0.79 7.79 -38.10
N ASP A 110 0.82 7.30 -36.87
CA ASP A 110 0.59 5.88 -36.55
C ASP A 110 0.35 5.71 -35.04
N HIS A 111 -0.22 4.58 -34.65
CA HIS A 111 -0.61 4.24 -33.28
C HIS A 111 0.46 4.58 -32.23
N GLU A 112 0.15 5.52 -31.31
CA GLU A 112 1.01 5.90 -30.18
C GLU A 112 1.26 4.70 -29.27
N HIS A 113 2.35 3.99 -29.54
CA HIS A 113 3.03 3.18 -28.55
C HIS A 113 3.89 4.16 -27.74
N HIS A 114 3.48 4.47 -26.51
CA HIS A 114 4.34 5.18 -25.56
C HIS A 114 5.59 4.32 -25.34
N HIS A 115 6.68 4.69 -26.00
CA HIS A 115 7.99 4.07 -25.80
C HIS A 115 8.66 4.82 -24.65
N TYR A 116 8.84 4.12 -23.54
CA TYR A 116 9.52 4.67 -22.38
C TYR A 116 11.02 4.47 -22.55
N HIS A 117 11.79 5.54 -22.76
CA HIS A 117 13.25 5.47 -22.65
C HIS A 117 13.62 5.62 -21.18
N ILE A 118 13.74 4.50 -20.49
CA ILE A 118 14.07 4.45 -19.06
C ILE A 118 15.50 3.94 -18.94
N ASP A 119 16.41 4.75 -18.39
CA ASP A 119 17.71 4.24 -17.97
C ASP A 119 17.51 3.37 -16.72
N VAL A 120 17.38 2.07 -16.98
CA VAL A 120 17.19 1.01 -16.00
C VAL A 120 18.22 1.08 -14.87
N ASP A 121 19.48 1.38 -15.19
CA ASP A 121 20.56 1.40 -14.20
C ASP A 121 20.43 2.62 -13.28
N GLU A 122 19.97 3.75 -13.80
CA GLU A 122 19.77 4.99 -13.02
C GLU A 122 18.55 4.93 -12.10
N VAL A 123 17.48 4.23 -12.50
CA VAL A 123 16.22 4.16 -11.72
C VAL A 123 16.17 2.98 -10.73
N GLN A 124 17.19 2.13 -10.70
CA GLN A 124 17.16 0.90 -9.91
C GLN A 124 17.02 1.13 -8.41
N ASP A 125 17.59 2.22 -7.89
CA ASP A 125 17.41 2.61 -6.49
C ASP A 125 15.95 2.98 -6.18
N ASP A 126 15.26 3.64 -7.11
CA ASP A 126 13.85 4.01 -6.97
C ASP A 126 12.93 2.78 -7.11
N VAL A 127 13.25 1.84 -8.00
CA VAL A 127 12.57 0.53 -8.07
C VAL A 127 12.67 -0.20 -6.74
N ASN A 128 13.86 -0.24 -6.13
CA ASN A 128 14.07 -0.87 -4.82
C ASN A 128 13.26 -0.16 -3.72
N LYS A 129 13.23 1.18 -3.70
CA LYS A 129 12.39 1.94 -2.76
C LYS A 129 10.92 1.63 -2.92
N ILE A 130 10.41 1.50 -4.15
CA ILE A 130 9.00 1.12 -4.40
C ILE A 130 8.73 -0.26 -3.83
N ILE A 131 9.58 -1.25 -4.10
CA ILE A 131 9.45 -2.61 -3.58
C ILE A 131 9.42 -2.62 -2.04
N ASP A 132 10.32 -1.87 -1.40
CA ASP A 132 10.41 -1.81 0.06
C ASP A 132 9.18 -1.14 0.67
N ASN A 133 8.73 -0.02 0.12
CA ASN A 133 7.51 0.69 0.54
C ASN A 133 6.26 -0.18 0.36
N LEU A 134 6.12 -0.89 -0.76
CA LEU A 134 5.04 -1.87 -0.98
C LEU A 134 5.10 -3.00 0.07
N GLY A 135 6.30 -3.47 0.40
CA GLY A 135 6.51 -4.49 1.43
C GLY A 135 6.09 -4.04 2.83
N ILE A 136 6.38 -2.79 3.18
CA ILE A 136 5.94 -2.18 4.45
C ILE A 136 4.42 -2.02 4.45
N LEU A 137 3.85 -1.45 3.38
CA LEU A 137 2.40 -1.27 3.22
C LEU A 137 1.66 -2.58 3.44
N LYS A 138 2.16 -3.68 2.86
CA LYS A 138 1.59 -5.02 3.04
C LYS A 138 1.56 -5.43 4.51
N LYS A 139 2.65 -5.24 5.25
CA LYS A 139 2.73 -5.59 6.67
C LYS A 139 1.74 -4.78 7.50
N LEU A 140 1.66 -3.47 7.23
CA LEU A 140 0.77 -2.56 7.93
C LEU A 140 -0.70 -2.95 7.72
N ILE A 141 -1.11 -3.13 6.46
CA ILE A 141 -2.49 -3.55 6.15
C ILE A 141 -2.79 -4.94 6.71
N GLY A 142 -1.85 -5.89 6.65
CA GLY A 142 -1.98 -7.19 7.30
C GLY A 142 -2.29 -7.07 8.79
N GLY A 143 -1.55 -6.24 9.52
CA GLY A 143 -1.77 -6.01 10.96
C GLY A 143 -3.15 -5.42 11.27
N ILE A 144 -3.63 -4.47 10.46
CA ILE A 144 -4.98 -3.90 10.63
C ILE A 144 -6.05 -4.97 10.39
N CYS A 145 -5.86 -5.81 9.38
CA CYS A 145 -6.81 -6.86 9.04
C CYS A 145 -6.89 -7.92 10.14
N ASP A 146 -5.75 -8.30 10.70
CA ASP A 146 -5.68 -9.18 11.87
C ASP A 146 -6.43 -8.56 13.06
N MET A 147 -6.29 -7.25 13.27
CA MET A 147 -7.00 -6.53 14.34
C MET A 147 -8.52 -6.51 14.11
N ILE A 148 -8.97 -6.27 12.88
CA ILE A 148 -10.40 -6.35 12.51
C ILE A 148 -10.95 -7.75 12.84
N LEU A 149 -10.28 -8.80 12.36
CA LEU A 149 -10.70 -10.19 12.60
C LEU A 149 -10.71 -10.52 14.10
N LEU A 150 -9.71 -10.08 14.84
CA LEU A 150 -9.60 -10.31 16.27
C LEU A 150 -10.73 -9.60 17.03
N THR A 151 -11.09 -8.37 16.64
CA THR A 151 -12.19 -7.60 17.24
C THR A 151 -13.52 -8.31 17.03
N ILE A 152 -13.76 -8.80 15.82
CA ILE A 152 -15.01 -9.53 15.53
C ILE A 152 -15.08 -10.83 16.35
N LYS A 153 -13.97 -11.57 16.45
CA LYS A 153 -13.91 -12.76 17.32
C LYS A 153 -14.18 -12.44 18.79
N TYR A 154 -13.68 -11.30 19.27
CA TYR A 154 -13.94 -10.86 20.63
C TYR A 154 -15.41 -10.52 20.85
N HIS A 155 -16.01 -9.74 19.95
CA HIS A 155 -17.44 -9.39 20.01
C HIS A 155 -18.37 -10.59 19.82
N ALA A 156 -17.91 -11.66 19.16
CA ALA A 156 -18.62 -12.92 19.01
C ALA A 156 -18.41 -13.90 20.20
N ASP A 157 -17.72 -13.46 21.27
CA ASP A 157 -17.34 -14.29 22.43
C ASP A 157 -16.51 -15.56 22.07
N GLU A 158 -15.85 -15.57 20.90
CA GLU A 158 -15.00 -16.68 20.45
C GLU A 158 -13.63 -16.66 21.13
N ILE A 159 -13.17 -15.50 21.59
CA ILE A 159 -11.91 -15.32 22.31
C ILE A 159 -12.12 -14.58 23.63
N LYS A 160 -11.26 -14.88 24.61
CA LYS A 160 -11.28 -14.20 25.91
C LYS A 160 -10.71 -12.80 25.80
N GLU A 161 -11.23 -11.90 26.63
CA GLU A 161 -10.74 -10.52 26.73
C GLU A 161 -9.23 -10.43 27.01
N GLU A 162 -8.68 -11.31 27.83
CA GLU A 162 -7.23 -11.30 28.12
C GLU A 162 -6.38 -11.52 26.87
N VAL A 163 -6.84 -12.40 25.97
CA VAL A 163 -6.19 -12.66 24.68
C VAL A 163 -6.35 -11.43 23.79
N PHE A 164 -7.57 -10.92 23.68
CA PHE A 164 -7.87 -9.74 22.87
C PHE A 164 -7.02 -8.53 23.28
N LYS A 165 -7.00 -8.20 24.58
CA LYS A 165 -6.27 -7.06 25.13
C LYS A 165 -4.77 -7.17 24.90
N LYS A 166 -4.21 -8.37 25.00
CA LYS A 166 -2.78 -8.60 24.73
C LYS A 166 -2.45 -8.28 23.26
N GLU A 167 -3.20 -8.83 22.34
CA GLU A 167 -2.95 -8.62 20.91
C GLU A 167 -3.28 -7.20 20.47
N TYR A 168 -4.29 -6.55 21.06
CA TYR A 168 -4.56 -5.13 20.85
C TYR A 168 -3.37 -4.25 21.27
N ASN A 169 -2.77 -4.52 22.44
CA ASN A 169 -1.57 -3.79 22.87
C ASN A 169 -0.36 -4.06 21.96
N ASN A 170 -0.22 -5.29 21.44
CA ASN A 170 0.83 -5.61 20.45
C ASN A 170 0.60 -4.80 19.16
N PHE A 171 -0.64 -4.73 18.68
CA PHE A 171 -1.01 -3.95 17.50
C PHE A 171 -0.65 -2.46 17.68
N LYS A 172 -1.02 -1.85 18.81
CA LYS A 172 -0.64 -0.48 19.15
C LYS A 172 0.87 -0.27 19.11
N LYS A 173 1.61 -1.19 19.72
CA LYS A 173 3.07 -1.12 19.76
C LYS A 173 3.67 -1.21 18.36
N ASN A 174 3.18 -2.14 17.53
CA ASN A 174 3.66 -2.30 16.16
C ASN A 174 3.43 -1.02 15.32
N ILE A 175 2.28 -0.36 15.45
CA ILE A 175 2.02 0.92 14.76
C ILE A 175 3.01 2.00 15.23
N ALA A 176 3.25 2.10 16.54
CA ALA A 176 4.21 3.06 17.08
C ALA A 176 5.64 2.77 16.60
N ASP A 177 6.04 1.51 16.55
CA ASP A 177 7.35 1.08 16.05
C ASP A 177 7.50 1.45 14.55
N PHE A 178 6.47 1.20 13.72
CA PHE A 178 6.44 1.67 12.33
C PHE A 178 6.52 3.20 12.21
N ASN A 179 5.82 3.95 13.05
CA ASN A 179 5.85 5.40 12.97
C ASN A 179 7.26 5.95 13.26
N ASN A 180 7.97 5.37 14.21
CA ASN A 180 9.36 5.76 14.50
C ASN A 180 10.29 5.45 13.33
N GLU A 181 10.15 4.28 12.69
CA GLU A 181 10.93 3.92 11.48
C GLU A 181 10.72 4.91 10.32
N PHE A 182 9.58 5.60 10.29
CA PHE A 182 9.26 6.60 9.28
C PHE A 182 9.47 8.04 9.75
N GLU A 183 9.80 8.33 11.02
CA GLU A 183 10.13 9.68 11.50
C GLU A 183 11.64 9.94 11.61
N GLU A 184 12.46 8.88 11.65
CA GLU A 184 13.93 8.92 11.51
C GLU A 184 14.38 9.16 10.06
#